data_AF-A0A067LXL1-F1
#
_entry.id   AF-A0A067LXL1-F1
#
_cell.length_a   1.000
_cell.length_b   1.000
_cell.length_c   1.000
_cell.angle_alpha   90.00
_cell.angle_beta   90.00
_cell.angle_gamma   90.00
#
_symmetry.space_group_name_H-M   'P 1'
#
loop_
_entity.id
_entity.type
_entity.pdbx_description
1 polymer ?
#
loop_
_entity_poly.entity_id
_entity_poly.type
_entity_poly.pdbx_seq_one_letter_code
_entity_poly.pdbx_strand_id
1 'polypeptide(L)'
;MTEEDLEEYVVLTHGDLGTGEKISNLQQSCCLEGEFEDVPKSNRLTQAIFIPGLFHMQMAGAEAVWRGHIEPTKPTKSGGASHRQSLFVLCAILRPKEVLKLSSKNPGFRLQHTLINHVLAASILLCWKKEVNAWYNCAGLEEWMARKPSDKEFEEVSEQILDKHVAPHALLHAMTTEAMRSGDIGRVEELLMIWVNIWKGTQKHKYASHVTQFLLDLNETWDPCLAHAIQMNWLVIPLDGHTHSEAWIGHIIKQSPLIEFYSDTHKLIESDFHLLNRTMRHPPKVMTKTLGQLQGYMEAEEMLTVKRRRKLHKGMAVKDCVRRGG
;
A
#
# COMPACT_ATOMS: atom_id res chain seq x y z
N MET A 1 -1.97 32.45 -3.30
CA MET A 1 -0.96 32.61 -2.22
C MET A 1 0.42 32.62 -2.87
N THR A 2 1.37 33.43 -2.43
CA THR A 2 2.74 33.40 -2.99
C THR A 2 3.61 32.33 -2.31
N GLU A 3 4.79 32.00 -2.86
CA GLU A 3 5.74 31.10 -2.19
C GLU A 3 6.26 31.71 -0.87
N GLU A 4 6.49 33.02 -0.83
CA GLU A 4 6.89 33.75 0.38
C GLU A 4 5.79 33.66 1.46
N ASP A 5 4.51 33.78 1.06
CA ASP A 5 3.38 33.62 1.97
C ASP A 5 3.31 32.19 2.57
N LEU A 6 3.65 31.16 1.77
CA LEU A 6 3.66 29.77 2.24
C LEU A 6 4.76 29.55 3.28
N GLU A 7 5.97 30.05 3.04
CA GLU A 7 7.10 29.92 3.97
C GLU A 7 6.86 30.64 5.29
N GLU A 8 6.19 31.79 5.26
CA GLU A 8 5.97 32.61 6.45
C GLU A 8 4.75 32.15 7.28
N TYR A 9 3.69 31.66 6.64
CA TYR A 9 2.38 31.49 7.29
C TYR A 9 1.83 30.06 7.30
N VAL A 10 2.50 29.07 6.69
CA VAL A 10 2.00 27.69 6.62
C VAL A 10 2.96 26.70 7.27
N VAL A 11 2.40 25.83 8.12
CA VAL A 11 3.10 24.73 8.79
C VAL A 11 2.44 23.41 8.38
N LEU A 12 3.08 22.71 7.46
CA LEU A 12 2.65 21.37 7.05
C LEU A 12 2.96 20.36 8.17
N THR A 13 1.92 19.67 8.64
CA THR A 13 2.02 18.74 9.77
C THR A 13 1.63 17.33 9.35
N HIS A 14 2.62 16.44 9.27
CA HIS A 14 2.41 15.04 8.92
C HIS A 14 2.09 14.20 10.15
N GLY A 15 1.17 13.25 10.03
CA GLY A 15 0.90 12.33 11.14
C GLY A 15 -0.13 11.26 10.83
N ASP A 16 -0.48 10.51 11.88
CA ASP A 16 -1.61 9.59 11.83
C ASP A 16 -2.95 10.34 11.93
N LEU A 17 -4.06 9.62 11.74
CA LEU A 17 -5.39 10.20 11.84
C LEU A 17 -5.68 10.79 13.23
N GLY A 18 -5.06 10.26 14.30
CA GLY A 18 -5.23 10.79 15.65
C GLY A 18 -4.58 12.17 15.80
N THR A 19 -3.44 12.40 15.16
CA THR A 19 -2.84 13.74 15.04
C THR A 19 -3.76 14.69 14.28
N GLY A 20 -4.31 14.25 13.13
CA GLY A 20 -5.25 15.06 12.35
C GLY A 20 -6.53 15.41 13.11
N GLU A 21 -7.12 14.46 13.82
CA GLU A 21 -8.29 14.68 14.68
C GLU A 21 -7.99 15.72 15.77
N LYS A 22 -6.81 15.67 16.40
CA LYS A 22 -6.41 16.66 17.42
C LYS A 22 -6.24 18.06 16.84
N ILE A 23 -5.56 18.19 15.68
CA ILE A 23 -5.37 19.47 15.01
C ILE A 23 -6.73 20.07 14.63
N SER A 24 -7.59 19.27 14.00
CA SER A 24 -8.93 19.70 13.59
C SER A 24 -9.79 20.13 14.78
N ASN A 25 -9.75 19.38 15.89
CA ASN A 25 -10.51 19.73 17.09
C ASN A 25 -10.01 21.03 17.72
N LEU A 26 -8.69 21.26 17.74
CA LEU A 26 -8.13 22.50 18.26
C LEU A 26 -8.49 23.69 17.35
N GLN A 27 -8.37 23.54 16.03
CA GLN A 27 -8.79 24.56 15.07
C GLN A 27 -10.27 24.91 15.22
N GLN A 28 -11.14 23.91 15.41
CA GLN A 28 -12.57 24.12 15.65
C GLN A 28 -12.85 24.79 17.00
N SER A 29 -12.11 24.43 18.06
CA SER A 29 -12.25 25.08 19.36
C SER A 29 -11.85 26.56 19.26
N CYS A 30 -10.73 26.85 18.61
CA CYS A 30 -10.21 28.21 18.49
C CYS A 30 -10.98 29.06 17.46
N CYS A 31 -11.74 28.46 16.53
CA CYS A 31 -12.60 29.23 15.65
C CYS A 31 -13.81 29.83 16.39
N LEU A 32 -14.26 29.21 17.48
CA LEU A 32 -15.30 29.74 18.37
C LEU A 32 -14.83 30.95 19.19
N GLU A 33 -13.53 31.05 19.47
CA GLU A 33 -12.91 32.21 20.14
C GLU A 33 -12.80 33.43 19.21
N GLY A 34 -13.07 33.25 17.92
CA GLY A 34 -12.92 34.26 16.88
C GLY A 34 -14.02 35.33 16.80
N GLU A 35 -15.06 35.23 17.62
CA GLU A 35 -16.08 36.28 17.80
C GLU A 35 -15.59 37.44 18.69
N PHE A 36 -14.41 37.31 19.32
CA PHE A 36 -13.79 38.38 20.11
C PHE A 36 -12.78 39.15 19.26
N GLU A 37 -12.95 40.48 19.15
CA GLU A 37 -12.22 41.38 18.23
C GLU A 37 -10.68 41.40 18.41
N ASP A 38 -10.16 40.91 19.55
CA ASP A 38 -8.75 41.07 19.93
C ASP A 38 -7.87 39.81 19.80
N VAL A 39 -8.37 38.68 19.27
CA VAL A 39 -7.59 37.43 19.17
C VAL A 39 -6.84 37.33 17.83
N PRO A 40 -5.49 37.30 17.80
CA PRO A 40 -4.73 37.13 16.56
C PRO A 40 -5.10 35.85 15.81
N LYS A 41 -5.16 35.90 14.47
CA LYS A 41 -5.50 34.74 13.62
C LYS A 41 -4.55 33.54 13.82
N SER A 42 -3.31 33.78 14.21
CA SER A 42 -2.31 32.75 14.55
C SER A 42 -2.69 31.88 15.76
N ASN A 43 -3.53 32.39 16.67
CA ASN A 43 -4.06 31.63 17.80
C ASN A 43 -5.12 30.59 17.39
N ARG A 44 -5.59 30.64 16.14
CA ARG A 44 -6.59 29.70 15.61
C ARG A 44 -5.98 28.43 15.01
N LEU A 45 -4.64 28.29 15.08
CA LEU A 45 -3.88 27.20 14.46
C LEU A 45 -4.19 27.04 12.96
N THR A 46 -4.61 28.12 12.29
CA THR A 46 -4.97 28.12 10.86
C THR A 46 -3.75 27.91 9.97
N GLN A 47 -2.56 28.24 10.48
CA GLN A 47 -1.28 27.94 9.86
C GLN A 47 -0.97 26.43 9.82
N ALA A 48 -1.54 25.62 10.72
CA ALA A 48 -1.22 24.20 10.81
C ALA A 48 -2.08 23.38 9.84
N ILE A 49 -1.50 22.91 8.74
CA ILE A 49 -2.21 22.11 7.76
C ILE A 49 -1.84 20.64 7.95
N PHE A 50 -2.83 19.84 8.35
CA PHE A 50 -2.62 18.40 8.53
C PHE A 50 -2.52 17.68 7.18
N ILE A 51 -1.43 16.93 6.99
CA ILE A 51 -1.21 16.05 5.85
C ILE A 51 -1.25 14.60 6.37
N PRO A 52 -2.18 13.75 5.92
CA PRO A 52 -2.24 12.38 6.39
C PRO A 52 -1.01 11.60 5.92
N GLY A 53 -0.33 10.94 6.85
CA GLY A 53 0.90 10.20 6.54
C GLY A 53 0.63 8.99 5.64
N LEU A 54 1.34 8.93 4.50
CA LEU A 54 1.21 7.85 3.51
C LEU A 54 1.51 6.46 4.09
N PHE A 55 2.41 6.37 5.07
CA PHE A 55 2.65 5.14 5.82
C PHE A 55 1.36 4.59 6.48
N HIS A 56 0.53 5.45 7.06
CA HIS A 56 -0.73 5.03 7.69
C HIS A 56 -1.76 4.57 6.67
N MET A 57 -1.77 5.18 5.48
CA MET A 57 -2.60 4.73 4.36
C MET A 57 -2.16 3.36 3.86
N GLN A 58 -0.85 3.13 3.73
CA GLN A 58 -0.29 1.83 3.37
C GLN A 58 -0.62 0.76 4.42
N MET A 59 -0.58 1.10 5.72
CA MET A 59 -1.03 0.22 6.79
C MET A 59 -2.52 -0.12 6.68
N ALA A 60 -3.36 0.88 6.42
CA ALA A 60 -4.80 0.66 6.23
C ALA A 60 -5.10 -0.18 4.97
N GLY A 61 -4.34 0.01 3.89
CA GLY A 61 -4.42 -0.79 2.66
C GLY A 61 -4.07 -2.26 2.89
N ALA A 62 -2.95 -2.53 3.58
CA ALA A 62 -2.55 -3.89 3.93
C ALA A 62 -3.63 -4.61 4.77
N GLU A 63 -4.21 -3.90 5.75
CA GLU A 63 -5.29 -4.47 6.57
C GLU A 63 -6.57 -4.71 5.76
N ALA A 64 -6.90 -3.82 4.82
CA ALA A 64 -8.05 -4.00 3.93
C ALA A 64 -7.89 -5.24 3.02
N VAL A 65 -6.69 -5.45 2.45
CA VAL A 65 -6.38 -6.68 1.69
C VAL A 65 -6.49 -7.90 2.59
N TRP A 66 -5.92 -7.83 3.80
CA TRP A 66 -5.95 -8.94 4.76
C TRP A 66 -7.39 -9.34 5.10
N ARG A 67 -8.22 -8.38 5.52
CA ARG A 67 -9.63 -8.60 5.88
C ARG A 67 -10.48 -9.06 4.70
N GLY A 68 -10.23 -8.52 3.51
CA GLY A 68 -11.02 -8.82 2.32
C GLY A 68 -10.72 -10.20 1.73
N HIS A 69 -9.46 -10.64 1.79
CA HIS A 69 -9.00 -11.78 0.97
C HIS A 69 -8.33 -12.90 1.76
N ILE A 70 -7.63 -12.59 2.86
CA ILE A 70 -6.84 -13.60 3.58
C ILE A 70 -7.61 -14.14 4.78
N GLU A 71 -8.12 -13.25 5.63
CA GLU A 71 -8.87 -13.60 6.83
C GLU A 71 -10.10 -14.48 6.58
N PRO A 72 -10.94 -14.23 5.55
CA PRO A 72 -12.10 -15.08 5.27
C PRO A 72 -11.72 -16.51 4.89
N THR A 73 -10.45 -16.74 4.53
CA THR A 73 -9.95 -18.04 4.10
C THR A 73 -9.22 -18.82 5.19
N LYS A 74 -9.20 -18.27 6.42
CA LYS A 74 -8.76 -18.97 7.64
C LYS A 74 -9.65 -20.21 7.89
N PRO A 75 -9.16 -21.21 8.65
CA PRO A 75 -10.00 -22.33 9.05
C PRO A 75 -11.17 -21.86 9.93
N THR A 76 -12.37 -22.38 9.68
CA THR A 76 -13.61 -22.01 10.40
C THR A 76 -13.68 -22.53 11.84
N LYS A 77 -12.86 -23.53 12.19
CA LYS A 77 -12.71 -24.07 13.55
C LYS A 77 -11.24 -24.04 13.95
N SER A 78 -10.97 -23.81 15.23
CA SER A 78 -9.62 -23.98 15.81
C SER A 78 -9.13 -25.40 15.52
N GLY A 79 -8.07 -25.53 14.70
CA GLY A 79 -7.53 -26.81 14.26
C GLY A 79 -8.13 -27.39 12.96
N GLY A 80 -9.08 -26.70 12.32
CA GLY A 80 -9.58 -27.08 10.99
C GLY A 80 -8.54 -26.82 9.89
N ALA A 81 -8.67 -27.51 8.76
CA ALA A 81 -7.88 -27.23 7.57
C ALA A 81 -8.56 -26.14 6.71
N SER A 82 -7.78 -25.17 6.23
CA SER A 82 -8.21 -24.27 5.16
C SER A 82 -8.23 -24.99 3.81
N HIS A 83 -8.95 -24.45 2.82
CA HIS A 83 -8.84 -24.91 1.44
C HIS A 83 -7.38 -24.82 0.98
N ARG A 84 -6.86 -25.85 0.31
CA ARG A 84 -5.43 -25.93 -0.08
C ARG A 84 -4.99 -24.76 -0.96
N GLN A 85 -5.91 -24.23 -1.75
CA GLN A 85 -5.68 -23.06 -2.60
C GLN A 85 -6.00 -21.72 -1.95
N SER A 86 -6.19 -21.66 -0.63
CA SER A 86 -6.47 -20.38 0.03
C SER A 86 -5.23 -19.51 0.19
N LEU A 87 -5.43 -18.20 0.15
CA LEU A 87 -4.36 -17.24 0.45
C LEU A 87 -3.80 -17.44 1.86
N PHE A 88 -4.64 -17.85 2.83
CA PHE A 88 -4.17 -18.21 4.16
C PHE A 88 -3.16 -19.37 4.15
N VAL A 89 -3.41 -20.44 3.38
CA VAL A 89 -2.46 -21.57 3.25
C VAL A 89 -1.15 -21.10 2.63
N LEU A 90 -1.21 -20.28 1.59
CA LEU A 90 -0.03 -19.70 0.96
C LEU A 90 0.79 -18.87 1.97
N CYS A 91 0.12 -18.05 2.80
CA CYS A 91 0.77 -17.33 3.89
C CYS A 91 1.39 -18.27 4.95
N ALA A 92 0.70 -19.36 5.31
CA ALA A 92 1.18 -20.34 6.28
C ALA A 92 2.42 -21.11 5.78
N ILE A 93 2.50 -21.41 4.49
CA ILE A 93 3.68 -22.03 3.86
C ILE A 93 4.90 -21.11 3.95
N LEU A 94 4.70 -19.80 3.76
CA LEU A 94 5.77 -18.81 3.86
C LEU A 94 6.24 -18.55 5.30
N ARG A 95 5.39 -18.86 6.30
CA ARG A 95 5.64 -18.59 7.73
C ARG A 95 5.12 -19.73 8.62
N PRO A 96 5.68 -20.96 8.48
CA PRO A 96 5.14 -22.14 9.16
C PRO A 96 5.25 -22.05 10.69
N LYS A 97 6.22 -21.28 11.20
CA LYS A 97 6.42 -21.06 12.65
C LYS A 97 5.53 -19.95 13.22
N GLU A 98 4.83 -19.18 12.40
CA GLU A 98 4.03 -18.02 12.82
C GLU A 98 2.54 -18.19 12.51
N VAL A 99 2.09 -19.40 12.17
CA VAL A 99 0.69 -19.68 11.80
C VAL A 99 -0.30 -19.21 12.87
N LEU A 100 0.03 -19.36 14.15
CA LEU A 100 -0.80 -18.84 15.25
C LEU A 100 -0.95 -17.31 15.20
N LYS A 101 0.12 -16.58 14.85
CA LYS A 101 0.08 -15.13 14.68
C LYS A 101 -0.76 -14.76 13.45
N LEU A 102 -0.68 -15.53 12.36
CA LEU A 102 -1.52 -15.33 11.17
C LEU A 102 -3.01 -15.56 11.46
N SER A 103 -3.32 -16.55 12.31
CA SER A 103 -4.69 -16.84 12.72
C SER A 103 -5.30 -15.78 13.64
N SER A 104 -4.48 -14.91 14.24
CA SER A 104 -4.96 -13.84 15.12
C SER A 104 -5.90 -12.87 14.41
N LYS A 105 -6.73 -12.16 15.18
CA LYS A 105 -7.73 -11.21 14.68
C LYS A 105 -7.12 -10.06 13.89
N ASN A 106 -5.91 -9.62 14.23
CA ASN A 106 -5.22 -8.56 13.50
C ASN A 106 -3.70 -8.76 13.57
N PRO A 107 -3.09 -9.49 12.61
CA PRO A 107 -1.64 -9.65 12.55
C PRO A 107 -0.95 -8.29 12.35
N GLY A 108 0.27 -8.11 12.84
CA GLY A 108 0.97 -6.83 12.70
C GLY A 108 1.22 -6.44 11.23
N PHE A 109 1.19 -5.14 10.95
CA PHE A 109 1.35 -4.57 9.59
C PHE A 109 2.52 -5.19 8.81
N ARG A 110 3.72 -5.25 9.42
CA ARG A 110 4.92 -5.77 8.74
C ARG A 110 4.72 -7.21 8.24
N LEU A 111 4.01 -8.03 9.01
CA LEU A 111 3.70 -9.42 8.65
C LEU A 111 2.69 -9.46 7.49
N GLN A 112 1.60 -8.68 7.59
CA GLN A 112 0.60 -8.59 6.52
C GLN A 112 1.22 -8.09 5.22
N HIS A 113 1.88 -6.93 5.25
CA HIS A 113 2.53 -6.28 4.11
C HIS A 113 3.52 -7.22 3.41
N THR A 114 4.40 -7.88 4.18
CA THR A 114 5.39 -8.81 3.61
C THR A 114 4.73 -10.00 2.93
N LEU A 115 3.71 -10.60 3.56
CA LEU A 115 3.04 -11.78 3.02
C LEU A 115 2.20 -11.46 1.79
N ILE A 116 1.48 -10.34 1.80
CA ILE A 116 0.71 -9.86 0.64
C ILE A 116 1.65 -9.72 -0.56
N ASN A 117 2.79 -9.04 -0.41
CA ASN A 117 3.73 -8.83 -1.50
C ASN A 117 4.37 -10.13 -1.99
N HIS A 118 4.74 -11.05 -1.09
CA HIS A 118 5.34 -12.33 -1.50
C HIS A 118 4.34 -13.23 -2.23
N VAL A 119 3.11 -13.34 -1.71
CA VAL A 119 2.06 -14.14 -2.34
C VAL A 119 1.67 -13.54 -3.68
N LEU A 120 1.54 -12.21 -3.77
CA LEU A 120 1.28 -11.52 -5.02
C LEU A 120 2.38 -11.75 -6.05
N ALA A 121 3.65 -11.57 -5.67
CA ALA A 121 4.78 -11.77 -6.57
C ALA A 121 4.82 -13.21 -7.13
N ALA A 122 4.63 -14.22 -6.27
CA ALA A 122 4.57 -15.61 -6.74
C ALA A 122 3.37 -15.86 -7.66
N SER A 123 2.21 -15.26 -7.35
CA SER A 123 1.01 -15.36 -8.18
C SER A 123 1.23 -14.73 -9.56
N ILE A 124 1.80 -13.52 -9.61
CA ILE A 124 2.13 -12.81 -10.85
C ILE A 124 3.10 -13.65 -11.69
N LEU A 125 4.18 -14.15 -11.10
CA LEU A 125 5.14 -15.00 -11.83
C LEU A 125 4.49 -16.27 -12.39
N LEU A 126 3.57 -16.89 -11.66
CA LEU A 126 2.82 -18.04 -12.14
C LEU A 126 1.88 -17.67 -13.30
N CYS A 127 1.18 -16.53 -13.21
CA CYS A 127 0.36 -16.01 -14.31
C CYS A 127 1.20 -15.79 -15.57
N TRP A 128 2.34 -15.09 -15.42
CA TRP A 128 3.29 -14.87 -16.51
C TRP A 128 3.73 -16.19 -17.15
N LYS A 129 4.17 -17.15 -16.36
CA LYS A 129 4.60 -18.46 -16.87
C LYS A 129 3.49 -19.16 -17.66
N LYS A 130 2.24 -19.08 -17.18
CA LYS A 130 1.09 -19.69 -17.85
C LYS A 130 0.71 -19.00 -19.15
N GLU A 131 0.61 -17.67 -19.16
CA GLU A 131 0.24 -16.93 -20.36
C GLU A 131 1.33 -17.01 -21.43
N VAL A 132 2.59 -16.89 -21.03
CA VAL A 132 3.74 -17.08 -21.95
C VAL A 132 3.75 -18.48 -22.55
N ASN A 133 3.52 -19.52 -21.75
CA ASN A 133 3.41 -20.88 -22.26
C ASN A 133 2.24 -21.02 -23.24
N ALA A 134 1.07 -20.46 -22.91
CA ALA A 134 -0.12 -20.56 -23.75
C ALA A 134 0.02 -19.83 -25.09
N TRP A 135 0.74 -18.70 -25.14
CA TRP A 135 0.85 -17.86 -26.33
C TRP A 135 2.08 -18.18 -27.18
N TYR A 136 3.21 -18.43 -26.53
CA TYR A 136 4.51 -18.55 -27.20
C TYR A 136 5.09 -19.97 -27.15
N ASN A 137 4.39 -20.91 -26.50
CA ASN A 137 4.81 -22.30 -26.29
C ASN A 137 6.19 -22.44 -25.61
N CYS A 138 6.56 -21.47 -24.78
CA CYS A 138 7.78 -21.53 -23.98
C CYS A 138 7.51 -22.27 -22.67
N ALA A 139 8.43 -23.13 -22.23
CA ALA A 139 8.31 -23.90 -21.00
C ALA A 139 8.45 -23.04 -19.73
N GLY A 140 9.08 -21.87 -19.85
CA GLY A 140 9.32 -20.95 -18.75
C GLY A 140 9.64 -19.53 -19.22
N LEU A 141 9.74 -18.62 -18.24
CA LEU A 141 10.03 -17.22 -18.51
C LEU A 141 11.46 -17.02 -19.01
N GLU A 142 12.41 -17.84 -18.56
CA GLU A 142 13.80 -17.78 -18.99
C GLU A 142 13.94 -18.07 -20.50
N GLU A 143 13.22 -19.06 -20.99
CA GLU A 143 13.19 -19.41 -22.42
C GLU A 143 12.56 -18.28 -23.24
N TRP A 144 11.46 -17.71 -22.75
CA TRP A 144 10.81 -16.58 -23.41
C TRP A 144 11.71 -15.34 -23.44
N MET A 145 12.35 -14.99 -22.31
CA MET A 145 13.31 -13.89 -22.22
C MET A 145 14.51 -14.07 -23.14
N ALA A 146 14.99 -15.31 -23.35
CA ALA A 146 16.08 -15.60 -24.28
C ALA A 146 15.73 -15.26 -25.73
N ARG A 147 14.43 -15.21 -26.08
CA ARG A 147 13.94 -14.76 -27.40
C ARG A 147 13.93 -13.25 -27.56
N LYS A 148 14.23 -12.48 -26.50
CA LYS A 148 14.21 -11.01 -26.46
C LYS A 148 12.85 -10.44 -26.91
N PRO A 149 11.78 -10.71 -26.14
CA PRO A 149 10.45 -10.19 -26.45
C PRO A 149 10.46 -8.67 -26.51
N SER A 150 9.68 -8.12 -27.44
CA SER A 150 9.46 -6.69 -27.60
C SER A 150 8.56 -6.12 -26.51
N ASP A 151 8.62 -4.81 -26.29
CA ASP A 151 7.77 -4.11 -25.32
C ASP A 151 6.27 -4.38 -25.56
N LYS A 152 5.87 -4.45 -26.84
CA LYS A 152 4.50 -4.80 -27.23
C LYS A 152 4.09 -6.20 -26.77
N GLU A 153 4.97 -7.20 -26.88
CA GLU A 153 4.68 -8.55 -26.40
C GLU A 153 4.55 -8.58 -24.86
N PHE A 154 5.32 -7.75 -24.13
CA PHE A 154 5.13 -7.58 -22.69
C PHE A 154 3.78 -6.97 -22.35
N GLU A 155 3.38 -5.91 -23.06
CA GLU A 155 2.08 -5.26 -22.88
C GLU A 155 0.94 -6.25 -23.13
N GLU A 156 0.97 -6.98 -24.25
CA GLU A 156 -0.05 -7.96 -24.61
C GLU A 156 -0.20 -9.06 -23.54
N VAL A 157 0.92 -9.63 -23.06
CA VAL A 157 0.86 -10.65 -21.99
C VAL A 157 0.36 -10.03 -20.67
N SER A 158 0.78 -8.82 -20.35
CA SER A 158 0.33 -8.11 -19.14
C SER A 158 -1.19 -7.89 -19.15
N GLU A 159 -1.73 -7.42 -20.28
CA GLU A 159 -3.18 -7.26 -20.47
C GLU A 159 -3.94 -8.58 -20.32
N GLN A 160 -3.39 -9.68 -20.83
CA GLN A 160 -4.00 -11.00 -20.67
C GLN A 160 -4.00 -11.49 -19.22
N ILE A 161 -2.93 -11.19 -18.47
CA ILE A 161 -2.88 -11.48 -17.04
C ILE A 161 -3.95 -10.67 -16.30
N LEU A 162 -4.09 -9.40 -16.65
CA LEU A 162 -5.12 -8.50 -16.11
C LEU A 162 -6.54 -8.86 -16.57
N ASP A 163 -6.74 -9.55 -17.69
CA ASP A 163 -8.08 -9.99 -18.09
C ASP A 163 -8.48 -11.29 -17.35
N LYS A 164 -7.52 -12.22 -17.18
CA LYS A 164 -7.83 -13.60 -16.73
C LYS A 164 -7.68 -13.83 -15.23
N HIS A 165 -6.78 -13.14 -14.55
CA HIS A 165 -6.30 -13.56 -13.21
C HIS A 165 -6.52 -12.53 -12.09
N VAL A 166 -7.30 -11.47 -12.32
CA VAL A 166 -7.37 -10.27 -11.45
C VAL A 166 -7.52 -10.58 -9.96
N ALA A 167 -6.51 -10.16 -9.19
CA ALA A 167 -6.57 -9.99 -7.74
C ALA A 167 -6.49 -8.48 -7.41
N PRO A 168 -7.61 -7.74 -7.50
CA PRO A 168 -7.56 -6.29 -7.71
C PRO A 168 -7.00 -5.53 -6.50
N HIS A 169 -7.27 -5.98 -5.27
CA HIS A 169 -6.85 -5.25 -4.07
C HIS A 169 -5.37 -5.47 -3.71
N ALA A 170 -4.83 -6.68 -3.94
CA ALA A 170 -3.42 -6.95 -3.65
C ALA A 170 -2.51 -6.23 -4.65
N LEU A 171 -2.90 -6.22 -5.93
CA LEU A 171 -2.21 -5.45 -6.96
C LEU A 171 -2.26 -3.94 -6.66
N LEU A 172 -3.42 -3.42 -6.27
CA LEU A 172 -3.56 -2.02 -5.84
C LEU A 172 -2.59 -1.68 -4.70
N HIS A 173 -2.45 -2.56 -3.69
CA HIS A 173 -1.52 -2.35 -2.57
C HIS A 173 -0.06 -2.30 -3.00
N ALA A 174 0.34 -3.17 -3.93
CA ALA A 174 1.69 -3.12 -4.50
C ALA A 174 1.91 -1.86 -5.34
N MET A 175 0.96 -1.47 -6.18
CA MET A 175 1.04 -0.25 -6.99
C MET A 175 1.12 1.00 -6.12
N THR A 176 0.33 1.09 -5.05
CA THR A 176 0.39 2.21 -4.10
C THR A 176 1.73 2.27 -3.40
N THR A 177 2.27 1.12 -2.98
CA THR A 177 3.61 1.06 -2.36
C THR A 177 4.69 1.50 -3.34
N GLU A 178 4.61 1.08 -4.60
CA GLU A 178 5.58 1.47 -5.62
C GLU A 178 5.49 2.95 -5.96
N ALA A 179 4.29 3.50 -6.12
CA ALA A 179 4.09 4.93 -6.37
C ALA A 179 4.64 5.80 -5.22
N MET A 180 4.43 5.39 -3.97
CA MET A 180 5.04 6.05 -2.81
C MET A 180 6.58 5.94 -2.85
N ARG A 181 7.13 4.79 -3.25
CA ARG A 181 8.58 4.55 -3.30
C ARG A 181 9.27 5.30 -4.44
N SER A 182 8.63 5.39 -5.61
CA SER A 182 9.15 6.13 -6.78
C SER A 182 8.94 7.64 -6.67
N GLY A 183 8.15 8.08 -5.70
CA GLY A 183 7.77 9.47 -5.52
C GLY A 183 6.74 9.97 -6.53
N ASP A 184 5.97 9.07 -7.16
CA ASP A 184 4.91 9.40 -8.09
C ASP A 184 3.64 9.81 -7.35
N ILE A 185 3.61 11.07 -6.89
CA ILE A 185 2.51 11.60 -6.07
C ILE A 185 1.17 11.64 -6.83
N GLY A 186 1.20 11.94 -8.14
CA GLY A 186 0.01 11.93 -8.97
C GLY A 186 -0.63 10.54 -9.00
N ARG A 187 0.19 9.50 -9.17
CA ARG A 187 -0.30 8.12 -9.09
C ARG A 187 -0.76 7.74 -7.70
N VAL A 188 -0.13 8.23 -6.63
CA VAL A 188 -0.61 8.00 -5.25
C VAL A 188 -2.04 8.56 -5.10
N GLU A 189 -2.31 9.79 -5.53
CA GLU A 189 -3.63 10.40 -5.47
C GLU A 189 -4.70 9.58 -6.22
N GLU A 190 -4.40 9.15 -7.44
CA GLU A 190 -5.30 8.30 -8.23
C GLU A 190 -5.65 7.00 -7.49
N LEU A 191 -4.65 6.34 -6.92
CA LEU A 191 -4.85 5.07 -6.23
C LEU A 191 -5.58 5.25 -4.89
N LEU A 192 -5.42 6.39 -4.22
CA LEU A 192 -6.14 6.71 -2.98
C LEU A 192 -7.65 6.84 -3.20
N MET A 193 -8.10 7.33 -4.35
CA MET A 193 -9.53 7.34 -4.71
C MET A 193 -10.12 5.91 -4.74
N ILE A 194 -9.36 4.95 -5.26
CA ILE A 194 -9.77 3.53 -5.28
C ILE A 194 -9.76 2.99 -3.84
N TRP A 195 -8.75 3.32 -3.05
CA TRP A 195 -8.67 2.92 -1.64
C TRP A 195 -9.83 3.42 -0.80
N VAL A 196 -10.30 4.65 -1.01
CA VAL A 196 -11.48 5.18 -0.31
C VAL A 196 -12.68 4.26 -0.46
N ASN A 197 -12.93 3.75 -1.67
CA ASN A 197 -14.04 2.83 -1.93
C ASN A 197 -13.84 1.48 -1.22
N ILE A 198 -12.62 0.93 -1.26
CA ILE A 198 -12.29 -0.32 -0.57
C ILE A 198 -12.42 -0.16 0.94
N TRP A 199 -11.90 0.93 1.51
CA TRP A 199 -11.95 1.21 2.94
C TRP A 199 -13.38 1.36 3.47
N LYS A 200 -14.30 1.91 2.66
CA LYS A 200 -15.74 1.90 2.99
C LYS A 200 -16.27 0.48 3.12
N GLY A 201 -15.86 -0.44 2.25
CA GLY A 201 -16.27 -1.85 2.29
C GLY A 201 -15.58 -2.70 3.37
N THR A 202 -14.35 -2.35 3.78
CA THR A 202 -13.55 -3.15 4.73
C THR A 202 -13.57 -2.62 6.17
N GLN A 203 -14.59 -1.82 6.52
CA GLN A 203 -14.76 -1.22 7.86
C GLN A 203 -13.61 -0.28 8.28
N LYS A 204 -12.99 0.39 7.31
CA LYS A 204 -11.97 1.43 7.51
C LYS A 204 -12.56 2.82 7.27
N HIS A 205 -13.76 3.05 7.80
CA HIS A 205 -14.55 4.26 7.54
C HIS A 205 -13.82 5.56 7.90
N LYS A 206 -13.04 5.58 9.00
CA LYS A 206 -12.22 6.76 9.35
C LYS A 206 -11.23 7.13 8.24
N TYR A 207 -10.46 6.16 7.74
CA TYR A 207 -9.52 6.41 6.64
C TYR A 207 -10.25 6.85 5.37
N ALA A 208 -11.37 6.19 5.03
CA ALA A 208 -12.17 6.60 3.89
C ALA A 208 -12.64 8.06 4.00
N SER A 209 -13.22 8.47 5.13
CA SER A 209 -13.72 9.84 5.31
C SER A 209 -12.60 10.87 5.28
N HIS A 210 -11.52 10.66 6.04
CA HIS A 210 -10.41 11.61 6.11
C HIS A 210 -9.70 11.76 4.77
N VAL A 211 -9.43 10.65 4.07
CA VAL A 211 -8.76 10.73 2.75
C VAL A 211 -9.68 11.32 1.69
N THR A 212 -11.00 11.05 1.75
CA THR A 212 -11.96 11.72 0.86
C THR A 212 -11.91 13.23 1.06
N GLN A 213 -12.01 13.69 2.31
CA GLN A 213 -12.00 15.11 2.61
C GLN A 213 -10.67 15.76 2.19
N PHE A 214 -9.55 15.12 2.53
CA PHE A 214 -8.22 15.61 2.15
C PHE A 214 -8.06 15.74 0.63
N LEU A 215 -8.49 14.74 -0.15
CA LEU A 215 -8.40 14.80 -1.62
C LEU A 215 -9.32 15.86 -2.21
N LEU A 216 -10.52 16.06 -1.63
CA LEU A 216 -11.41 17.15 -2.03
C LEU A 216 -10.76 18.51 -1.74
N ASP A 217 -10.17 18.68 -0.56
CA ASP A 217 -9.53 19.94 -0.20
C ASP A 217 -8.30 20.22 -1.08
N LEU A 218 -7.51 19.19 -1.36
CA LEU A 218 -6.33 19.30 -2.23
C LEU A 218 -6.69 19.70 -3.66
N ASN A 219 -7.78 19.16 -4.21
CA ASN A 219 -8.12 19.34 -5.63
C ASN A 219 -9.08 20.52 -5.88
N GLU A 220 -9.95 20.85 -4.92
CA GLU A 220 -11.06 21.78 -5.15
C GLU A 220 -11.09 22.98 -4.18
N THR A 221 -10.48 22.88 -3.00
CA THR A 221 -10.60 23.91 -1.94
C THR A 221 -9.34 24.76 -1.76
N TRP A 222 -8.16 24.12 -1.69
CA TRP A 222 -6.91 24.80 -1.38
C TRP A 222 -6.37 25.59 -2.58
N ASP A 223 -5.68 26.69 -2.26
CA ASP A 223 -4.98 27.51 -3.26
C ASP A 223 -4.00 26.65 -4.07
N PRO A 224 -3.90 26.80 -5.40
CA PRO A 224 -3.05 25.94 -6.22
C PRO A 224 -1.58 25.90 -5.78
N CYS A 225 -1.02 27.02 -5.29
CA CYS A 225 0.35 27.06 -4.79
C CYS A 225 0.49 26.21 -3.51
N LEU A 226 -0.50 26.26 -2.62
CA LEU A 226 -0.54 25.42 -1.42
C LEU A 226 -0.72 23.94 -1.76
N ALA A 227 -1.65 23.61 -2.66
CA ALA A 227 -1.87 22.23 -3.10
C ALA A 227 -0.59 21.64 -3.70
N HIS A 228 0.10 22.40 -4.56
CA HIS A 228 1.38 22.01 -5.11
C HIS A 228 2.43 21.81 -4.02
N ALA A 229 2.56 22.74 -3.07
CA ALA A 229 3.49 22.59 -1.95
C ALA A 229 3.21 21.34 -1.12
N ILE A 230 1.94 21.01 -0.86
CA ILE A 230 1.54 19.79 -0.16
C ILE A 230 1.95 18.55 -0.96
N GLN A 231 1.66 18.49 -2.25
CA GLN A 231 2.04 17.37 -3.13
C GLN A 231 3.56 17.14 -3.12
N MET A 232 4.32 18.23 -3.20
CA MET A 232 5.78 18.19 -3.17
C MET A 232 6.35 17.78 -1.81
N ASN A 233 5.60 17.96 -0.72
CA ASN A 233 6.03 17.60 0.63
C ASN A 233 5.37 16.32 1.19
N TRP A 234 4.39 15.74 0.51
CA TRP A 234 3.62 14.61 1.03
C TRP A 234 4.47 13.36 1.27
N LEU A 235 5.53 13.20 0.48
CA LEU A 235 6.45 12.07 0.52
C LEU A 235 7.64 12.31 1.48
N VAL A 236 7.67 13.42 2.23
CA VAL A 236 8.69 13.73 3.24
C VAL A 236 8.47 12.89 4.50
N ILE A 237 8.64 11.57 4.34
CA ILE A 237 8.78 10.56 5.39
C ILE A 237 9.84 9.59 4.87
N PRO A 238 10.83 9.16 5.68
CA PRO A 238 11.91 8.29 5.20
C PRO A 238 11.35 6.92 4.83
N LEU A 239 10.96 6.76 3.58
CA LEU A 239 10.79 5.47 2.93
C LEU A 239 12.20 4.95 2.66
N ASP A 240 12.71 4.19 3.63
CA ASP A 240 13.72 3.16 3.43
C ASP A 240 14.88 3.51 2.48
N GLY A 241 15.59 4.61 2.77
CA GLY A 241 17.00 4.82 2.40
C GLY A 241 17.39 4.74 0.92
N HIS A 242 16.43 4.73 -0.01
CA HIS A 242 16.72 4.54 -1.43
C HIS A 242 16.03 5.58 -2.33
N THR A 243 16.91 6.29 -3.05
CA THR A 243 16.70 7.05 -4.29
C THR A 243 15.62 8.12 -4.26
N HIS A 244 15.92 9.23 -3.58
CA HIS A 244 15.43 10.54 -4.04
C HIS A 244 16.35 11.03 -5.17
N SER A 245 15.82 11.77 -6.14
CA SER A 245 16.65 12.44 -7.15
C SER A 245 17.62 13.42 -6.47
N GLU A 246 18.83 13.60 -7.02
CA GLU A 246 19.87 14.45 -6.40
C GLU A 246 19.40 15.90 -6.16
N ALA A 247 18.46 16.39 -6.97
CA ALA A 247 17.84 17.70 -6.80
C ALA A 247 16.93 17.80 -5.55
N TRP A 248 16.26 16.69 -5.17
CA TRP A 248 15.33 16.62 -4.03
C TRP A 248 16.03 16.49 -2.68
N ILE A 249 17.16 15.76 -2.66
CA ILE A 249 17.97 15.59 -1.44
C ILE A 249 18.49 16.95 -0.94
N GLY A 250 18.91 17.82 -1.86
CA GLY A 250 19.42 19.16 -1.50
C GLY A 250 18.38 20.08 -0.84
N HIS A 251 17.10 19.92 -1.16
CA HIS A 251 16.01 20.73 -0.59
C HIS A 251 15.54 20.18 0.77
N ILE A 252 15.37 18.87 0.89
CA ILE A 252 15.00 18.20 2.15
C ILE A 252 16.11 18.34 3.21
N ILE A 253 17.38 18.23 2.82
CA ILE A 253 18.53 18.46 3.72
C ILE A 253 18.56 19.91 4.21
N LYS A 254 18.24 20.89 3.36
CA LYS A 254 18.17 22.30 3.78
C LYS A 254 17.02 22.58 4.75
N GLN A 255 15.89 21.88 4.61
CA GLN A 255 14.65 22.18 5.33
C GLN A 255 14.47 21.36 6.63
N SER A 256 15.20 20.25 6.80
CA SER A 256 15.05 19.39 7.99
C SER A 256 16.36 19.18 8.74
N PRO A 257 16.67 20.04 9.74
CA PRO A 257 17.78 19.84 10.68
C PRO A 257 17.72 18.47 11.38
N LEU A 258 16.52 17.90 11.52
CA LEU A 258 16.28 16.58 12.11
C LEU A 258 16.74 15.43 11.21
N ILE A 259 16.65 15.56 9.88
CA ILE A 259 17.13 14.53 8.95
C ILE A 259 18.66 14.52 8.91
N GLU A 260 19.30 15.68 8.92
CA GLU A 260 20.76 15.80 9.02
C GLU A 260 21.26 15.21 10.35
N PHE A 261 20.64 15.60 11.46
CA PHE A 261 20.96 15.05 12.78
C PHE A 261 20.75 13.52 12.87
N TYR A 262 19.65 13.01 12.31
CA TYR A 262 19.38 11.57 12.26
C TYR A 262 20.39 10.80 11.41
N SER A 263 20.71 11.32 10.22
CA SER A 263 21.74 10.77 9.33
C SER A 263 23.10 10.73 10.01
N ASP A 264 23.50 11.81 10.67
CA ASP A 264 24.81 11.91 11.31
C ASP A 264 24.92 11.05 12.56
N THR A 265 23.83 10.91 13.32
CA THR A 265 23.74 9.94 14.42
C THR A 265 23.90 8.51 13.89
N HIS A 266 23.28 8.17 12.75
CA HIS A 266 23.43 6.86 12.12
C HIS A 266 24.87 6.60 11.64
N LYS A 267 25.52 7.58 11.02
CA LYS A 267 26.94 7.48 10.62
C LYS A 267 27.87 7.30 11.83
N LEU A 268 27.60 8.00 12.93
CA LEU A 268 28.36 7.89 14.18
C LEU A 268 28.24 6.48 14.75
N ILE A 269 27.03 5.94 14.83
CA ILE A 269 26.78 4.57 15.29
C ILE A 269 27.44 3.54 14.34
N GLU A 270 27.35 3.72 13.01
CA GLU A 270 28.00 2.81 12.08
C GLU A 270 29.54 2.81 12.23
N SER A 271 30.13 3.99 12.45
CA SER A 271 31.56 4.16 12.68
C SER A 271 32.00 3.51 14.00
N ASP A 272 31.34 3.86 15.11
CA ASP A 272 31.71 3.40 16.46
C ASP A 272 31.58 1.89 16.61
N PHE A 273 30.53 1.30 16.01
CA PHE A 273 30.27 -0.13 16.09
C PHE A 273 30.86 -0.94 14.92
N HIS A 274 31.66 -0.32 14.04
CA HIS A 274 32.22 -0.96 12.84
C HIS A 274 31.15 -1.64 11.96
N LEU A 275 29.94 -1.07 11.91
CA LEU A 275 28.79 -1.54 11.12
C LEU A 275 28.76 -0.91 9.73
N LEU A 276 29.91 -0.55 9.15
CA LEU A 276 30.03 0.19 7.90
C LEU A 276 29.07 -0.34 6.82
N ASN A 277 28.11 0.49 6.41
CA ASN A 277 27.09 0.21 5.39
C ASN A 277 26.07 -0.90 5.75
N ARG A 278 25.95 -1.34 7.01
CA ARG A 278 25.01 -2.41 7.39
C ARG A 278 23.68 -1.91 7.95
N THR A 279 23.59 -0.65 8.39
CA THR A 279 22.33 -0.06 8.88
C THR A 279 21.61 0.72 7.80
N MET A 280 22.36 1.29 6.84
CA MET A 280 21.83 2.07 5.72
C MET A 280 21.53 1.25 4.46
N ARG A 281 22.21 0.11 4.26
CA ARG A 281 21.98 -0.77 3.09
C ARG A 281 21.45 -2.10 3.56
N HIS A 282 20.15 -2.30 3.40
CA HIS A 282 19.62 -3.66 3.40
C HIS A 282 20.08 -4.33 2.10
N PRO A 283 20.87 -5.42 2.15
CA PRO A 283 21.12 -6.19 0.94
C PRO A 283 19.76 -6.64 0.38
N PRO A 284 19.58 -6.61 -0.95
CA PRO A 284 18.32 -7.02 -1.56
C PRO A 284 17.98 -8.42 -1.05
N LYS A 285 16.75 -8.60 -0.55
CA LYS A 285 16.31 -9.90 -0.06
C LYS A 285 16.45 -10.90 -1.20
N VAL A 286 17.24 -11.94 -1.00
CA VAL A 286 17.32 -13.06 -1.94
C VAL A 286 16.01 -13.84 -1.84
N MET A 287 15.04 -13.46 -2.67
CA MET A 287 13.67 -13.97 -2.65
C MET A 287 13.50 -15.28 -3.42
N THR A 288 14.51 -15.71 -4.17
CA THR A 288 14.45 -16.88 -5.08
C THR A 288 13.94 -18.14 -4.38
N LYS A 289 14.47 -18.46 -3.19
CA LYS A 289 14.04 -19.65 -2.44
C LYS A 289 12.60 -19.53 -1.95
N THR A 290 12.22 -18.36 -1.46
CA THR A 290 10.88 -18.09 -0.94
C THR A 290 9.82 -18.16 -2.03
N LEU A 291 10.08 -17.53 -3.18
CA LEU A 291 9.18 -17.56 -4.33
C LEU A 291 9.15 -18.96 -4.96
N GLY A 292 10.30 -19.61 -5.13
CA GLY A 292 10.37 -20.97 -5.68
C GLY A 292 9.60 -22.00 -4.84
N GLN A 293 9.67 -21.91 -3.51
CA GLN A 293 8.87 -22.77 -2.63
C GLN A 293 7.35 -22.56 -2.86
N LEU A 294 6.92 -21.30 -2.97
CA LEU A 294 5.51 -20.99 -3.14
C LEU A 294 5.00 -21.37 -4.53
N GLN A 295 5.79 -21.09 -5.58
CA GLN A 295 5.49 -21.48 -6.96
C GLN A 295 5.38 -23.00 -7.09
N GLY A 296 6.32 -23.77 -6.54
CA GLY A 296 6.26 -25.23 -6.58
C GLY A 296 5.00 -25.78 -5.91
N TYR A 297 4.55 -25.18 -4.80
CA TYR A 297 3.28 -25.53 -4.18
C TYR A 297 2.06 -25.15 -5.05
N MET A 298 2.04 -23.94 -5.59
CA MET A 298 0.94 -23.46 -6.43
C MET A 298 0.78 -24.29 -7.70
N GLU A 299 1.90 -24.71 -8.32
CA GLU A 299 1.92 -25.59 -9.48
C GLU A 299 1.40 -26.99 -9.14
N ALA A 300 1.85 -27.57 -8.03
CA ALA A 300 1.40 -28.89 -7.56
C ALA A 300 -0.11 -28.93 -7.25
N GLU A 301 -0.66 -27.81 -6.76
CA GLU A 301 -2.10 -27.67 -6.48
C GLU A 301 -2.89 -27.13 -7.70
N GLU A 302 -2.29 -27.00 -8.88
CA GLU A 302 -2.90 -26.48 -10.10
C GLU A 302 -3.60 -25.11 -9.92
N MET A 303 -3.08 -24.24 -9.05
CA MET A 303 -3.69 -22.93 -8.77
C MET A 303 -3.74 -22.05 -10.02
N LEU A 304 -4.72 -21.13 -10.08
CA LEU A 304 -4.91 -20.20 -11.22
C LEU A 304 -5.11 -20.94 -12.56
N THR A 305 -5.70 -22.13 -12.53
CA THR A 305 -6.09 -22.89 -13.72
C THR A 305 -7.60 -22.78 -13.86
N VAL A 306 -8.09 -22.23 -14.98
CA VAL A 306 -9.53 -22.17 -15.26
C VAL A 306 -10.02 -23.59 -15.55
N LYS A 307 -10.54 -24.28 -14.52
CA LYS A 307 -11.26 -25.54 -14.73
C LYS A 307 -12.61 -25.20 -15.36
N ARG A 308 -12.82 -25.58 -16.63
CA ARG A 308 -14.14 -25.52 -17.29
C ARG A 308 -15.16 -26.16 -16.35
N ARG A 309 -16.07 -25.37 -15.76
CA ARG A 309 -17.15 -25.92 -14.92
C ARG A 309 -17.88 -26.99 -15.73
N ARG A 310 -18.05 -28.20 -15.17
CA ARG A 310 -19.07 -29.14 -15.66
C ARG A 310 -20.39 -28.38 -15.72
N LYS A 311 -21.12 -28.47 -16.84
CA LYS A 311 -22.47 -27.89 -16.99
C LYS A 311 -23.26 -28.19 -15.72
N LEU A 312 -23.53 -27.15 -14.92
CA LEU A 312 -24.50 -27.23 -13.83
C LEU A 312 -25.78 -27.78 -14.44
N HIS A 313 -26.26 -28.91 -13.92
CA HIS A 313 -27.59 -29.40 -14.27
C HIS A 313 -28.58 -28.27 -13.99
N LYS A 314 -29.32 -27.86 -15.04
CA LYS A 314 -30.47 -26.97 -14.92
C LYS A 314 -31.42 -27.57 -13.88
N GLY A 315 -31.44 -27.02 -12.66
CA GLY A 315 -32.27 -27.59 -11.59
C GLY A 315 -32.17 -26.91 -10.22
N MET A 316 -31.08 -26.21 -9.89
CA MET A 316 -30.97 -25.46 -8.62
C MET A 316 -30.69 -23.98 -8.89
N ALA A 317 -31.69 -23.31 -9.45
CA ALA A 317 -31.74 -21.86 -9.45
C ALA A 317 -32.32 -21.39 -8.10
N VAL A 318 -31.44 -20.79 -7.30
CA VAL A 318 -31.67 -19.60 -6.46
C VAL A 318 -33.08 -19.46 -5.87
N LYS A 319 -33.29 -20.07 -4.69
CA LYS A 319 -34.14 -19.51 -3.64
C LYS A 319 -33.27 -19.45 -2.39
N ASP A 320 -32.69 -18.29 -2.13
CA ASP A 320 -32.33 -17.79 -0.79
C ASP A 320 -31.47 -16.53 -0.93
N CYS A 321 -32.13 -15.37 -0.97
CA CYS A 321 -31.65 -14.08 -0.44
C CYS A 321 -32.64 -12.93 -0.73
N VAL A 322 -33.92 -13.09 -0.39
CA VAL A 322 -34.83 -11.95 -0.13
C VAL A 322 -35.80 -12.35 0.98
N ARG A 323 -35.31 -12.39 2.23
CA ARG A 323 -36.18 -12.38 3.41
C ARG A 323 -35.43 -12.07 4.70
N ARG A 324 -34.85 -10.87 4.81
CA ARG A 324 -34.66 -10.16 6.09
C ARG A 324 -34.72 -8.66 5.81
N GLY A 325 -35.90 -8.10 6.07
CA GLY A 325 -36.31 -6.74 5.73
C GLY A 325 -37.83 -6.68 5.84
N GLY A 326 -38.31 -6.95 7.05
CA GLY A 326 -39.69 -6.84 7.49
C GLY A 326 -39.66 -6.37 8.93
#